data_AF-E4SLW9-F1
#
_entry.id   AF-E4SLW9-F1
#
_cell.length_a   1.000
_cell.length_b   1.000
_cell.length_c   1.000
_cell.angle_alpha   90.00
_cell.angle_beta   90.00
_cell.angle_gamma   90.00
#
_symmetry.space_group_name_H-M   'P 1'
#
loop_
_entity.id
_entity.type
_entity.pdbx_description
1 polymer ?
#
loop_
_entity_poly.entity_id
_entity_poly.type
_entity_poly.pdbx_seq_one_letter_code
_entity_poly.pdbx_strand_id
1 'polypeptide(L)' 'MKFRACKVRISDPDTGKDEWEVLLTNLNRQEFPLPRMKKLYHLR' A
#
# COMPACT_ATOMS: atom_id res chain seq x y z
N MET A 1 13.36 9.66 13.13
CA MET A 1 12.70 9.50 11.80
C MET A 1 11.32 8.90 12.03
N LYS A 2 10.24 9.49 11.49
CA LYS A 2 8.88 8.96 11.67
C LYS A 2 8.55 8.06 10.47
N PHE A 3 8.12 6.84 10.74
CA PHE A 3 7.66 5.89 9.73
C PHE A 3 6.18 5.59 9.95
N ARG A 4 5.50 5.19 8.88
CA ARG A 4 4.14 4.68 8.94
C ARG A 4 4.06 3.36 8.18
N ALA A 5 3.20 2.47 8.68
CA ALA A 5 2.81 1.26 7.98
C ALA A 5 1.55 1.54 7.14
N CYS A 6 1.56 1.11 5.88
CA CYS A 6 0.41 1.14 4.99
C CYS A 6 0.01 -0.28 4.63
N LYS A 7 -1.17 -0.73 5.06
CA LYS A 7 -1.73 -2.02 4.66
C LYS A 7 -2.45 -1.87 3.33
N VAL A 8 -2.02 -2.60 2.31
CA VAL A 8 -2.55 -2.54 0.94
C VAL A 8 -3.09 -3.90 0.55
N ARG A 9 -4.32 -3.94 0.03
CA ARG A 9 -4.91 -5.17 -0.54
C ARG A 9 -4.38 -5.38 -1.95
N ILE A 10 -3.80 -6.55 -2.20
CA ILE A 10 -3.22 -6.98 -3.47
C ILE A 10 -3.91 -8.21 -4.05
N SER A 11 -5.08 -8.58 -3.51
CA SER A 11 -5.86 -9.75 -3.93
C SER A 11 -6.01 -9.84 -5.46
N ASP A 12 -5.57 -10.97 -6.02
CA ASP A 12 -5.80 -11.37 -7.40
C ASP A 12 -7.25 -11.86 -7.55
N PRO A 13 -8.05 -11.26 -8.45
CA PRO A 13 -9.43 -11.68 -8.68
C PRO A 13 -9.57 -13.15 -9.08
N ASP A 14 -8.54 -13.76 -9.66
CA ASP A 14 -8.58 -15.13 -10.18
C ASP A 14 -8.35 -16.19 -9.10
N THR A 15 -7.75 -15.81 -7.97
CA THR A 15 -7.36 -16.77 -6.91
C THR A 15 -8.40 -16.86 -5.78
N GLY A 16 -9.30 -15.89 -5.69
CA GLY A 16 -10.28 -15.77 -4.60
C GLY A 16 -9.67 -15.56 -3.20
N LYS A 17 -8.35 -15.25 -3.12
CA LYS A 17 -7.64 -15.08 -1.85
C LYS A 17 -7.47 -13.60 -1.50
N ASP A 18 -7.72 -13.28 -0.23
CA ASP A 18 -7.46 -11.97 0.33
C ASP A 18 -6.00 -11.82 0.75
N GLU A 19 -5.18 -11.37 -0.19
CA GLU A 19 -3.77 -11.06 0.05
C GLU A 19 -3.56 -9.59 0.37
N TRP A 20 -2.67 -9.37 1.34
CA TRP A 20 -2.35 -8.06 1.88
C TRP A 20 -0.85 -7.89 2.02
N GLU A 21 -0.36 -6.71 1.67
CA GLU A 21 1.02 -6.31 1.92
C GLU A 21 1.10 -5.10 2.84
N VAL A 22 2.22 -5.01 3.56
CA VAL A 22 2.51 -3.89 4.46
C VAL A 22 3.70 -3.11 3.93
N LEU A 23 3.47 -1.85 3.58
CA LEU A 23 4.52 -0.92 3.14
C LEU A 23 4.96 -0.05 4.31
N LEU A 24 6.26 -0.10 4.64
CA LEU A 24 6.90 0.84 5.56
C LEU A 24 7.43 2.05 4.79
N THR A 25 7.02 3.24 5.19
CA THR A 25 7.41 4.47 4.48
C THR A 25 7.53 5.65 5.43
N ASN A 26 8.42 6.59 5.11
CA ASN A 26 8.55 7.90 5.74
C ASN A 26 7.78 9.00 5.00
N LEU A 27 7.03 8.66 3.94
CA LEU A 27 6.26 9.63 3.16
C LEU A 27 5.10 10.23 3.96
N ASN A 28 4.88 11.53 3.74
CA ASN A 28 3.83 12.30 4.40
C ASN A 28 2.43 11.72 4.10
N ARG A 29 1.58 11.60 5.11
CA ARG A 29 0.22 11.05 4.98
C ARG A 29 -0.72 11.93 4.14
N GLN A 30 -0.57 13.24 4.21
CA GLN A 30 -1.41 14.22 3.51
C GLN A 30 -1.05 14.25 2.03
N GLU A 31 0.25 14.27 1.70
CA GLU A 31 0.71 14.26 0.31
C GLU A 31 0.59 12.87 -0.35
N PHE A 32 0.75 11.81 0.45
CA PHE A 32 0.70 10.41 -0.01
C PHE A 32 -0.35 9.61 0.75
N PRO A 33 -1.65 9.84 0.49
CA PRO A 33 -2.73 9.06 1.10
C PRO A 33 -2.70 7.60 0.61
N LEU A 34 -3.36 6.68 1.34
CA LEU A 34 -3.36 5.25 1.03
C LEU A 34 -3.70 4.89 -0.42
N PRO A 35 -4.71 5.50 -1.08
CA PRO A 35 -4.99 5.22 -2.49
C PRO A 35 -3.83 5.58 -3.43
N ARG A 36 -3.10 6.66 -3.13
CA ARG A 36 -1.90 7.05 -3.89
C ARG A 36 -0.75 6.09 -3.64
N MET A 37 -0.55 5.66 -2.39
CA MET A 37 0.43 4.62 -2.05
C MET A 37 0.14 3.31 -2.78
N LYS A 38 -1.13 2.90 -2.85
CA LYS A 38 -1.56 1.72 -3.62
C LYS A 38 -1.18 1.88 -5.09
N LYS A 39 -1.47 3.02 -5.73
CA LYS A 39 -1.07 3.27 -7.14
C LYS A 39 0.44 3.18 -7.34
N LEU A 40 1.23 3.81 -6.48
CA LEU A 40 2.70 3.78 -6.56
C LEU A 40 3.26 2.36 -6.39
N TYR A 41 2.64 1.57 -5.53
CA TYR A 41 3.02 0.17 -5.33
C TYR A 41 2.81 -0.68 -6.60
N HIS A 42 1.73 -0.48 -7.36
CA HIS A 42 1.47 -1.23 -8.60
C HIS A 42 2.37 -0.82 -9.78
N LEU A 43 3.20 0.23 -9.61
CA LEU A 43 4.21 0.63 -10.59
C LEU A 43 5.58 -0.02 -10.35
N ARG A 44 5.71 -0.79 -9.26
CA ARG A 44 6.91 -1.56 -8.93
C ARG A 44 6.91 -2.88 -9.69
#